data_AF-A0A3P5ZA52-F1
#
_entry.id   AF-A0A3P5ZA52-F1
#
_cell.length_a   1.000
_cell.length_b   1.000
_cell.length_c   1.000
_cell.angle_alpha   90.00
_cell.angle_beta   90.00
_cell.angle_gamma   90.00
#
_symmetry.space_group_name_H-M   'P 1'
#
loop_
_entity.id
_entity.type
_entity.pdbx_description
1 polymer ?
#
loop_
_entity_poly.entity_id
_entity_poly.type
_entity_poly.pdbx_seq_one_letter_code
_entity_poly.pdbx_strand_id
1 'polypeptide(L)'
;MICKIGNSETASFWFDVWTPKEPLIKAIGSDGPRRLRISITASVKDACNNNIWNLPSPRSDQEITLHAFLTTIDTPTEGMVTDEYFW
;
A
#
# COMPACT_ATOMS: atom_id res chain seq x y z
N MET A 1 -7.51 -4.61 10.71
CA MET A 1 -8.04 -3.25 10.90
C MET A 1 -8.26 -2.68 9.52
N ILE A 2 -9.40 -2.02 9.29
CA ILE A 2 -9.69 -1.38 8.00
C ILE A 2 -9.14 0.04 8.10
N CYS A 3 -8.26 0.42 7.18
CA CYS A 3 -7.65 1.74 7.16
C CYS A 3 -8.11 2.50 5.93
N LYS A 4 -8.69 3.68 6.14
CA LYS A 4 -8.99 4.62 5.05
C LYS A 4 -7.79 5.54 4.89
N ILE A 5 -7.14 5.42 3.74
CA ILE A 5 -5.90 6.14 3.44
C ILE A 5 -6.20 7.63 3.34
N GLY A 6 -5.45 8.42 4.11
CA GLY A 6 -5.37 9.86 4.00
C GLY A 6 -3.93 10.28 3.73
N ASN A 7 -3.22 10.73 4.77
CA ASN A 7 -1.80 11.05 4.71
C ASN A 7 -0.88 9.81 4.59
N SER A 8 -1.41 8.60 4.83
CA SER A 8 -0.76 7.30 4.63
C SER A 8 0.52 7.08 5.45
N GLU A 9 0.76 7.92 6.47
CA GLU A 9 1.93 7.86 7.35
C GLU A 9 1.85 6.74 8.36
N THR A 10 0.63 6.44 8.81
CA THR A 10 0.41 5.47 9.88
C THR A 10 -0.04 4.12 9.32
N ALA A 11 -0.71 4.15 8.16
CA ALA A 11 -1.21 2.97 7.49
C ALA A 11 -0.06 2.05 7.07
N SER A 12 -0.04 0.83 7.60
CA SER A 12 0.94 -0.20 7.26
C SER A 12 0.67 -0.74 5.86
N PHE A 13 1.67 -0.70 4.98
CA PHE A 13 1.50 -1.16 3.60
C PHE A 13 1.11 -2.65 3.53
N TRP A 14 1.68 -3.49 4.40
CA TRP A 14 1.53 -4.95 4.34
C TRP A 14 0.39 -5.52 5.15
N PHE A 15 0.17 -5.00 6.35
CA PHE A 15 -0.72 -5.59 7.36
C PHE A 15 -2.11 -4.97 7.37
N ASP A 16 -2.23 -3.69 7.01
CA ASP A 16 -3.52 -3.01 7.04
C ASP A 16 -4.37 -3.35 5.82
N VAL A 17 -5.68 -3.43 6.04
CA VAL A 17 -6.67 -3.66 5.00
C VAL A 17 -7.11 -2.29 4.46
N TRP A 18 -6.23 -1.69 3.66
CA TRP A 18 -6.55 -0.49 2.89
C TRP A 18 -6.95 -0.83 1.44
N THR A 19 -6.77 -2.09 1.04
CA THR A 19 -7.29 -2.71 -0.17
C THR A 19 -8.65 -3.38 0.08
N PRO A 20 -9.58 -3.38 -0.90
CA PRO A 20 -10.93 -3.93 -0.71
C PRO A 20 -11.00 -5.46 -0.59
N LYS A 21 -9.90 -6.20 -0.82
CA LYS A 21 -9.88 -7.67 -0.78
C LYS A 21 -9.34 -8.21 0.53
N GLU A 22 -8.07 -7.92 0.82
CA GLU A 22 -7.32 -8.48 1.95
C GLU A 22 -5.98 -7.75 2.11
N PRO A 23 -5.27 -7.90 3.25
CA PRO A 23 -3.93 -7.36 3.43
C PRO A 23 -2.98 -7.82 2.33
N LEU A 24 -2.12 -6.93 1.85
CA LEU A 24 -1.18 -7.22 0.78
C LEU A 24 -0.23 -8.37 1.10
N ILE A 25 0.12 -8.55 2.39
CA ILE A 25 0.94 -9.67 2.83
C ILE A 25 0.26 -11.03 2.59
N LYS A 26 -1.08 -11.09 2.64
CA LYS A 26 -1.84 -12.31 2.34
C LYS A 26 -1.99 -12.52 0.84
N ALA A 27 -2.24 -11.44 0.09
CA ALA A 27 -2.41 -11.52 -1.37
C ALA A 27 -1.11 -11.89 -2.10
N ILE A 28 0.03 -11.29 -1.71
CA ILE A 28 1.33 -11.52 -2.36
C ILE A 28 2.11 -12.66 -1.69
N GLY A 29 1.93 -12.84 -0.38
CA GLY A 29 2.68 -13.78 0.44
C GLY A 29 3.88 -13.16 1.15
N SER A 30 4.55 -13.96 1.97
CA SER A 30 5.67 -13.54 2.84
C SER A 30 6.91 -13.01 2.10
N ASP A 31 7.08 -13.36 0.83
CA ASP A 31 8.16 -12.85 -0.04
C ASP A 31 7.84 -11.50 -0.69
N GLY A 32 6.60 -11.01 -0.55
CA GLY A 32 6.16 -9.73 -1.09
C GLY A 32 7.06 -8.54 -0.75
N PRO A 33 7.46 -8.33 0.53
CA PRO A 33 8.35 -7.23 0.92
C PRO A 33 9.64 -7.18 0.11
N ARG A 34 10.23 -8.36 -0.12
CA ARG A 34 11.46 -8.50 -0.88
C ARG A 34 11.24 -8.31 -2.38
N ARG A 35 10.09 -8.74 -2.91
CA ARG A 35 9.71 -8.59 -4.32
C ARG A 35 9.40 -7.16 -4.70
N LEU A 36 8.61 -6.46 -3.87
CA LEU A 36 8.20 -5.07 -4.06
C LEU A 36 9.23 -4.05 -3.56
N ARG A 37 10.30 -4.50 -2.90
CA ARG A 37 11.36 -3.65 -2.30
C ARG A 37 10.81 -2.65 -1.27
N ILE A 38 9.74 -3.03 -0.59
CA ILE A 38 9.11 -2.25 0.48
C ILE A 38 9.33 -3.01 1.78
N SER A 39 9.84 -2.35 2.81
CA SER A 39 10.04 -2.99 4.12
C SER A 39 8.72 -3.57 4.64
N ILE A 40 8.76 -4.68 5.36
CA ILE A 40 7.55 -5.26 5.97
C ILE A 40 6.92 -4.33 7.01
N THR A 41 7.72 -3.44 7.59
CA THR A 41 7.31 -2.39 8.54
C THR A 41 7.10 -1.03 7.87
N ALA A 42 7.18 -0.94 6.54
CA ALA A 42 7.00 0.32 5.85
C ALA A 42 5.54 0.75 5.82
N SER A 43 5.34 2.06 5.90
CA SER A 43 4.04 2.69 5.71
C SER A 43 3.68 2.78 4.22
N VAL A 44 2.41 3.06 3.93
CA VAL A 44 1.96 3.35 2.57
C VAL A 44 2.66 4.59 2.00
N LYS A 45 2.94 5.60 2.84
CA LYS A 45 3.76 6.76 2.47
C LYS A 45 5.17 6.37 2.07
N ASP A 46 5.83 5.48 2.80
CA ASP A 46 7.19 5.03 2.44
C ASP A 46 7.24 4.29 1.09
N ALA A 47 6.12 3.65 0.70
CA ALA A 47 5.98 2.99 -0.59
C ALA A 47 5.71 3.99 -1.75
N CYS A 48 5.31 5.22 -1.44
CA CYS A 48 5.02 6.28 -2.39
C CYS A 48 6.06 7.40 -2.29
N ASN A 49 6.85 7.62 -3.33
CA ASN A 49 7.82 8.71 -3.35
C ASN A 49 7.30 9.85 -4.22
N ASN A 50 7.10 11.02 -3.62
CA ASN A 50 6.80 12.27 -4.34
C ASN A 50 5.56 12.17 -5.25
N ASN A 51 4.45 11.65 -4.70
CA ASN A 51 3.20 11.36 -5.42
C ASN A 51 3.30 10.26 -6.51
N ILE A 52 4.31 9.39 -6.44
CA ILE A 52 4.47 8.28 -7.38
C ILE A 52 4.75 7.00 -6.60
N TRP A 53 3.98 5.96 -6.89
CA TRP A 53 4.19 4.62 -6.37
C TRP A 53 5.53 4.03 -6.84
N ASN A 54 6.48 3.85 -5.92
CA ASN A 54 7.82 3.35 -6.23
C ASN A 54 7.87 1.82 -6.12
N LEU A 55 7.11 1.14 -6.99
CA LEU A 55 7.08 -0.32 -7.02
C LEU A 55 7.75 -0.89 -8.27
N PRO A 56 8.47 -2.02 -8.15
CA PRO A 56 9.05 -2.71 -9.28
C PRO A 56 7.96 -3.28 -10.19
N SER A 57 8.33 -3.60 -11.43
CA SER A 57 7.39 -4.18 -12.39
C SER A 57 6.69 -5.43 -11.83
N PRO A 58 5.36 -5.54 -11.97
CA PRO A 58 4.61 -6.66 -11.44
C PRO A 58 5.02 -7.97 -12.13
N ARG A 59 5.24 -9.02 -11.34
CA ARG A 59 5.66 -10.36 -11.76
C ARG A 59 4.63 -11.44 -11.41
N SER A 60 3.44 -11.05 -10.93
CA SER A 60 2.32 -11.93 -10.62
C SER A 60 1.00 -11.18 -10.82
N ASP A 61 -0.09 -11.89 -11.13
CA ASP A 61 -1.44 -11.31 -11.28
C ASP A 61 -1.87 -10.48 -10.06
N GLN A 62 -1.44 -10.88 -8.86
CA GLN A 62 -1.72 -10.12 -7.63
C GLN A 62 -1.01 -8.77 -7.62
N GLU A 63 0.24 -8.73 -8.06
CA GLU A 63 1.00 -7.49 -8.20
C GLU A 63 0.41 -6.62 -9.33
N ILE A 64 -0.04 -7.21 -10.43
CA ILE A 64 -0.73 -6.46 -11.51
C ILE A 64 -2.01 -5.80 -10.97
N THR A 65 -2.82 -6.56 -10.24
CA THR A 65 -4.07 -6.07 -9.63
C THR A 65 -3.77 -4.96 -8.62
N LEU A 66 -2.73 -5.12 -7.81
CA LEU A 66 -2.24 -4.10 -6.90
C LEU A 66 -1.83 -2.83 -7.65
N HIS A 67 -1.00 -2.94 -8.70
CA HIS A 67 -0.58 -1.77 -9.48
C HIS A 67 -1.79 -1.03 -10.08
N ALA A 68 -2.74 -1.77 -10.67
CA ALA A 68 -3.97 -1.18 -11.18
C ALA A 68 -4.75 -0.46 -10.07
N PHE A 69 -4.91 -1.09 -8.91
CA PHE A 69 -5.58 -0.47 -7.77
C PHE A 69 -4.84 0.75 -7.24
N LEU A 70 -3.51 0.72 -7.17
CA LEU A 70 -2.68 1.86 -6.76
C LEU A 70 -2.88 3.07 -7.69
N THR A 71 -3.06 2.84 -8.99
CA THR A 71 -3.37 3.93 -9.94
C THR A 71 -4.77 4.51 -9.76
N THR A 72 -5.67 3.82 -9.05
CA THR A 72 -7.00 4.34 -8.70
C THR A 72 -7.03 5.09 -7.38
N ILE A 73 -5.96 5.01 -6.59
CA ILE A 73 -5.82 5.74 -5.33
C ILE A 73 -5.05 7.02 -5.59
N ASP A 74 -5.60 8.15 -5.14
CA ASP A 74 -4.87 9.40 -5.14
C ASP A 74 -3.65 9.26 -4.25
N THR A 75 -2.48 9.54 -4.82
CA THR A 75 -1.22 9.42 -4.08
C THR A 75 -1.24 10.36 -2.88
N PRO A 76 -0.77 9.91 -1.71
CA PRO A 76 -0.78 10.69 -0.48
C PRO A 76 0.01 11.98 -0.70
N THR A 77 -0.73 13.08 -0.87
CA THR A 77 -0.14 14.39 -1.09
C THR A 77 0.12 15.03 0.27
N GLU A 78 1.26 15.72 0.39
CA GLU A 78 1.65 16.43 1.60
C GLU A 78 0.59 17.51 1.94
N GLY A 79 -0.31 17.18 2.87
CA GLY A 79 -1.46 18.01 3.25
C GLY A 79 -2.81 17.29 3.36
N MET A 80 -2.91 15.99 3.02
CA MET A 80 -4.14 15.21 3.26
C MET A 80 -4.41 14.96 4.76
N VAL A 81 -5.68 14.80 5.09
CA VAL A 81 -6.18 14.45 6.44
C VAL A 81 -5.53 13.15 6.93
N THR A 82 -5.29 13.01 8.24
CA THR A 82 -4.71 11.82 8.86
C THR A 82 -5.51 10.54 8.53
N ASP A 83 -4.82 9.41 8.43
CA ASP A 83 -5.44 8.09 8.22
C ASP A 83 -6.54 7.78 9.25
N GLU A 84 -7.69 7.27 8.77
CA GLU A 84 -8.80 6.85 9.64
C GLU A 84 -8.84 5.33 9.78
N TYR A 85 -8.85 4.84 11.03
CA TYR A 85 -8.95 3.41 11.34
C TYR A 85 -10.36 3.04 11.76
N PHE A 86 -10.93 2.03 11.10
CA PHE A 86 -12.21 1.43 11.43
C PHE A 86 -11.97 0.04 12.06
N TRP A 87 -12.64 -0.20 13.18
CA TRP A 87 -12.57 -1.45 13.97
C TRP A 87 -13.66 -2.44 13.56
#